data_AF-A0A969C217-F1
#
_entry.id   AF-A0A969C217-F1
#
_cell.length_a   1.000
_cell.length_b   1.000
_cell.length_c   1.000
_cell.angle_alpha   90.00
_cell.angle_beta   90.00
_cell.angle_gamma   90.00
#
_symmetry.space_group_name_H-M   'P 1'
#
loop_
_entity.id
_entity.type
_entity.pdbx_description
1 polymer ?
#
loop_
_entity_poly.entity_id
_entity_poly.type
_entity_poly.pdbx_seq_one_letter_code
_entity_poly.pdbx_strand_id
1 'polypeptide(L)'
;MVPVAAWNQEIADNRSKVLKKIANDPTRKDQWAAYQAAQNAYAKMVAGRGDDPLFIHSKEYDRNVEKAQQPYVHFFEKDIGAGGWQSINDAHLALINQALDRVSGQKQVIVIIFGSWHKCKIINGLSKRNDVILRDSKTLFR
;
A
#
# COMPACT_ATOMS: atom_id res chain seq x y z
N MET A 1 -11.60 15.51 10.44
CA MET A 1 -10.75 14.42 9.90
C MET A 1 -11.66 13.23 9.60
N VAL A 2 -11.52 12.58 8.44
CA VAL A 2 -12.34 11.42 8.06
C VAL A 2 -11.44 10.18 8.06
N PRO A 3 -11.72 9.14 8.87
CA PRO A 3 -10.94 7.91 8.86
C PRO A 3 -11.25 7.12 7.60
N VAL A 4 -10.21 6.74 6.86
CA VAL A 4 -10.34 5.98 5.60
C VAL A 4 -9.38 4.78 5.53
N ALA A 5 -8.70 4.48 6.64
CA ALA A 5 -7.95 3.23 6.78
C ALA A 5 -8.94 2.08 7.03
N ALA A 6 -8.93 1.10 6.14
CA ALA A 6 -9.74 -0.12 6.26
C ALA A 6 -9.07 -1.19 7.16
N TRP A 7 -7.86 -0.93 7.66
CA TRP A 7 -7.10 -1.86 8.48
C TRP A 7 -7.66 -1.92 9.89
N ASN A 8 -7.82 -3.13 10.44
CA ASN A 8 -8.23 -3.35 11.81
C ASN A 8 -7.46 -4.54 12.43
N GLN A 9 -7.67 -4.76 13.74
CA GLN A 9 -6.96 -5.80 14.48
C GLN A 9 -7.25 -7.21 13.96
N GLU A 10 -8.51 -7.51 13.63
CA GLU A 10 -8.92 -8.81 13.11
C GLU A 10 -8.22 -9.16 11.78
N ILE A 11 -8.15 -8.19 10.87
CA ILE A 11 -7.41 -8.32 9.60
C ILE A 11 -5.93 -8.57 9.87
N ALA A 12 -5.33 -7.84 10.84
CA ALA A 12 -3.93 -8.00 11.21
C ALA A 12 -3.64 -9.40 11.78
N ASP A 13 -4.50 -9.88 12.68
CA ASP A 13 -4.38 -11.17 13.33
C ASP A 13 -4.55 -12.31 12.32
N ASN A 14 -5.56 -12.20 11.44
CA ASN A 14 -5.78 -13.18 10.38
C ASN A 14 -4.60 -13.23 9.42
N ARG A 15 -4.12 -12.08 8.93
CA ARG A 15 -2.93 -12.02 8.07
C ARG A 15 -1.73 -12.69 8.72
N SER A 16 -1.46 -12.37 9.98
CA SER A 16 -0.32 -12.93 10.73
C SER A 16 -0.45 -14.45 10.87
N LYS A 17 -1.65 -14.94 11.19
CA LYS A 17 -1.94 -16.38 11.30
C LYS A 17 -1.72 -17.10 9.96
N VAL A 18 -2.23 -16.54 8.86
CA VAL A 18 -2.07 -17.13 7.52
C VAL A 18 -0.61 -17.13 7.08
N LEU A 19 0.10 -16.01 7.21
CA LEU A 19 1.53 -15.95 6.87
C LEU A 19 2.36 -16.92 7.70
N LYS A 20 2.06 -17.07 9.00
CA LYS A 20 2.73 -18.08 9.85
C LYS A 20 2.49 -19.50 9.34
N LYS A 21 1.28 -19.82 8.89
CA LYS A 21 1.00 -21.15 8.29
C LYS A 21 1.82 -21.36 7.01
N ILE A 22 1.81 -20.37 6.11
CA ILE A 22 2.55 -20.41 4.84
C ILE A 22 4.05 -20.59 5.08
N ALA A 23 4.61 -19.83 6.03
CA ALA A 23 6.03 -19.90 6.37
C ALA A 23 6.48 -21.28 6.88
N ASN A 24 5.57 -22.04 7.49
CA ASN A 24 5.84 -23.37 8.04
C ASN A 24 5.39 -24.51 7.12
N ASP A 25 4.85 -24.22 5.93
CA ASP A 25 4.39 -25.22 4.97
C ASP A 25 5.54 -25.63 4.03
N PRO A 26 6.05 -26.87 4.12
CA PRO A 26 7.16 -27.33 3.28
C PRO A 26 6.83 -27.32 1.78
N THR A 27 5.54 -27.45 1.43
CA THR A 27 5.08 -27.45 0.03
C THR A 27 5.11 -26.04 -0.57
N ARG A 28 5.16 -25.01 0.27
CA ARG A 28 5.19 -23.58 -0.13
C ARG A 28 6.55 -22.92 0.07
N LYS A 29 7.59 -23.70 0.37
CA LYS A 29 8.95 -23.21 0.65
C LYS A 29 9.48 -22.24 -0.42
N ASP A 30 9.24 -22.53 -1.70
CA ASP A 30 9.79 -21.74 -2.81
C ASP A 30 9.03 -20.41 -2.97
N GLN A 31 7.71 -20.41 -2.73
CA GLN A 31 6.89 -19.21 -2.71
C GLN A 31 7.30 -18.30 -1.54
N TRP A 32 7.52 -18.90 -0.36
CA TRP A 32 7.99 -18.20 0.82
C TRP A 32 9.39 -17.61 0.62
N ALA A 33 10.31 -18.37 0.01
CA ALA A 33 11.65 -17.91 -0.33
C ALA A 33 11.62 -16.75 -1.33
N ALA A 34 10.77 -16.80 -2.36
CA ALA A 34 10.59 -15.71 -3.32
C ALA A 34 10.07 -14.42 -2.65
N TYR A 35 9.10 -14.56 -1.74
CA TYR A 35 8.62 -13.43 -0.94
C TYR A 35 9.73 -12.83 -0.07
N GLN A 36 10.48 -13.65 0.68
CA GLN A 36 11.59 -13.18 1.50
C GLN A 36 12.69 -12.51 0.67
N ALA A 37 13.04 -13.05 -0.50
CA ALA A 37 14.03 -12.46 -1.39
C ALA A 37 13.61 -11.05 -1.83
N ALA A 38 12.34 -10.85 -2.18
CA ALA A 38 11.81 -9.54 -2.54
C ALA A 38 11.80 -8.56 -1.36
N GLN A 39 11.40 -9.01 -0.17
CA GLN A 39 11.44 -8.18 1.05
C GLN A 39 12.88 -7.78 1.42
N ASN A 40 13.83 -8.71 1.32
CA ASN A 40 15.24 -8.44 1.58
C ASN A 40 15.85 -7.46 0.57
N ALA A 41 15.49 -7.59 -0.72
CA ALA A 41 15.91 -6.64 -1.75
C ALA A 41 15.37 -5.24 -1.47
N TYR A 42 14.10 -5.14 -1.07
CA TYR A 42 13.49 -3.87 -0.66
C TYR A 42 14.18 -3.28 0.58
N ALA A 43 14.42 -4.08 1.62
CA ALA A 43 15.06 -3.64 2.85
C ALA A 43 16.45 -3.04 2.58
N LYS A 44 17.25 -3.68 1.71
CA LYS A 44 18.55 -3.14 1.28
C LYS A 44 18.43 -1.80 0.55
N MET A 45 17.39 -1.63 -0.26
CA MET A 45 17.16 -0.43 -1.07
C MET A 45 16.73 0.79 -0.22
N VAL A 46 15.99 0.56 0.87
CA VAL A 46 15.59 1.62 1.81
C VAL A 46 16.59 1.87 2.95
N ALA A 47 17.62 1.03 3.09
CA ALA A 47 18.59 1.14 4.17
C ALA A 47 19.20 2.57 4.22
N GLY A 48 19.13 3.21 5.39
CA GLY A 48 19.64 4.57 5.60
C GLY A 48 18.79 5.70 5.02
N ARG A 49 17.66 5.40 4.36
CA ARG A 49 16.76 6.40 3.76
C ARG A 49 15.27 6.15 4.02
N GLY A 50 14.93 5.16 4.85
CA GLY A 50 13.53 4.74 5.09
C GLY A 50 12.60 5.85 5.58
N ASP A 51 13.16 6.85 6.26
CA ASP A 51 12.44 8.00 6.82
C ASP A 51 12.72 9.31 6.06
N ASP A 52 13.49 9.29 4.97
CA ASP A 52 13.75 10.47 4.14
C ASP A 52 12.47 10.87 3.36
N PRO A 53 11.86 12.04 3.65
CA PRO A 53 10.62 12.47 2.98
C PRO A 53 10.77 12.58 1.46
N LEU A 54 11.92 13.07 0.97
CA LEU A 54 12.15 13.24 -0.47
C LEU A 54 12.21 11.89 -1.19
N PHE A 55 12.73 10.88 -0.49
CA PHE A 55 12.82 9.52 -0.98
C PHE A 55 11.48 8.77 -0.90
N ILE A 56 10.81 8.73 0.25
CA ILE A 56 9.54 7.99 0.40
C ILE A 56 8.42 8.56 -0.48
N HIS A 57 8.48 9.85 -0.83
CA HIS A 57 7.55 10.48 -1.77
C HIS A 57 7.96 10.33 -3.25
N SER A 58 9.08 9.67 -3.56
CA SER A 58 9.56 9.48 -4.93
C SER A 58 8.80 8.39 -5.71
N LYS A 59 8.90 8.43 -7.05
CA LYS A 59 8.46 7.33 -7.94
C LYS A 59 9.35 6.09 -7.84
N GLU A 60 10.62 6.27 -7.46
CA GLU A 60 11.54 5.16 -7.24
C GLU A 60 11.06 4.31 -6.06
N TYR A 61 10.69 4.94 -4.95
CA TYR A 61 10.13 4.27 -3.79
C TYR A 61 8.87 3.46 -4.16
N ASP A 62 7.92 4.10 -4.86
CA ASP A 62 6.68 3.45 -5.31
C ASP A 62 6.93 2.17 -6.10
N ARG A 63 7.80 2.25 -7.13
CA ARG A 63 8.14 1.09 -7.97
C ARG A 63 8.77 -0.04 -7.15
N ASN A 64 9.60 0.29 -6.17
CA ASN A 64 10.22 -0.73 -5.32
C ASN A 64 9.23 -1.36 -4.35
N VAL A 65 8.30 -0.60 -3.78
CA VAL A 65 7.21 -1.17 -2.97
C VAL A 65 6.38 -2.14 -3.82
N GLU A 66 5.98 -1.73 -5.02
CA GLU A 66 5.20 -2.59 -5.92
C GLU A 66 5.96 -3.88 -6.25
N LYS A 67 7.24 -3.78 -6.59
CA LYS A 67 8.11 -4.94 -6.84
C LYS A 67 8.24 -5.85 -5.61
N ALA A 68 8.38 -5.28 -4.41
CA ALA A 68 8.46 -6.04 -3.17
C ALA A 68 7.18 -6.82 -2.87
N GLN A 69 6.03 -6.29 -3.29
CA GLN A 69 4.71 -6.89 -3.08
C GLN A 69 4.32 -7.90 -4.16
N GLN A 70 4.98 -7.92 -5.33
CA GLN A 70 4.61 -8.84 -6.41
C GLN A 70 4.54 -10.32 -5.98
N PRO A 71 5.54 -10.90 -5.29
CA PRO A 71 5.43 -12.29 -4.84
C PRO A 71 4.32 -12.50 -3.80
N TYR A 72 4.12 -11.53 -2.90
CA TYR A 72 3.07 -11.58 -1.89
C TYR A 72 1.69 -11.61 -2.53
N VAL A 73 1.44 -10.73 -3.50
CA VAL A 73 0.19 -10.67 -4.25
C VAL A 73 0.00 -11.93 -5.08
N HIS A 74 1.04 -12.36 -5.79
CA HIS A 74 0.95 -13.50 -6.69
C HIS A 74 0.69 -14.82 -5.94
N PHE A 75 1.36 -15.03 -4.80
CA PHE A 75 1.28 -16.30 -4.09
C PHE A 75 0.27 -16.32 -2.94
N PHE A 76 0.05 -15.22 -2.22
CA PHE A 76 -0.62 -15.25 -0.91
C PHE A 76 -1.90 -14.42 -0.82
N GLU A 77 -2.19 -13.55 -1.79
CA GLU A 77 -3.34 -12.63 -1.74
C GLU A 77 -4.66 -13.37 -1.43
N LYS A 78 -4.91 -14.46 -2.16
CA LYS A 78 -6.12 -15.27 -2.00
C LYS A 78 -6.22 -15.92 -0.62
N ASP A 79 -5.11 -16.40 -0.07
CA ASP A 79 -5.09 -17.08 1.22
C ASP A 79 -5.30 -16.10 2.38
N ILE A 80 -4.79 -14.88 2.22
CA ILE A 80 -4.83 -13.85 3.26
C ILE A 80 -6.18 -13.11 3.27
N GLY A 81 -6.85 -13.01 2.12
CA GLY A 81 -8.14 -12.33 2.00
C GLY A 81 -8.01 -10.83 2.25
N ALA A 82 -8.83 -10.28 3.15
CA ALA A 82 -8.90 -8.83 3.40
C ALA A 82 -7.55 -8.19 3.82
N GLY A 83 -6.62 -8.97 4.39
CA GLY A 83 -5.27 -8.49 4.73
C GLY A 83 -4.26 -8.58 3.60
N GLY A 84 -4.68 -9.06 2.42
CA GLY A 84 -3.90 -9.07 1.20
C GLY A 84 -3.56 -7.66 0.76
N TRP A 85 -2.43 -7.44 0.09
CA TRP A 85 -1.97 -6.10 -0.23
C TRP A 85 -2.85 -5.47 -1.30
N GLN A 86 -3.36 -6.25 -2.25
CA GLN A 86 -4.33 -5.72 -3.21
C GLN A 86 -5.66 -5.40 -2.51
N SER A 87 -6.20 -6.38 -1.77
CA SER A 87 -7.49 -6.29 -1.09
C SER A 87 -7.57 -5.12 -0.11
N ILE A 88 -6.52 -4.90 0.69
CA ILE A 88 -6.51 -3.81 1.66
C ILE A 88 -6.40 -2.44 0.97
N ASN A 89 -5.62 -2.33 -0.11
CA ASN A 89 -5.50 -1.07 -0.84
C ASN A 89 -6.77 -0.72 -1.61
N ASP A 90 -7.46 -1.73 -2.16
CA ASP A 90 -8.78 -1.53 -2.78
C ASP A 90 -9.80 -1.04 -1.73
N ALA A 91 -9.77 -1.60 -0.52
CA ALA A 91 -10.63 -1.15 0.58
C ALA A 91 -10.29 0.27 1.07
N HIS A 92 -9.01 0.63 1.18
CA HIS A 92 -8.58 2.01 1.48
C HIS A 92 -9.09 2.98 0.41
N LEU A 93 -8.89 2.64 -0.87
CA LEU A 93 -9.32 3.48 -1.98
C LEU A 93 -10.84 3.65 -2.02
N ALA A 94 -11.62 2.62 -1.70
CA ALA A 94 -13.07 2.72 -1.60
C ALA A 94 -13.51 3.73 -0.53
N LEU A 95 -12.90 3.71 0.66
CA LEU A 95 -13.18 4.66 1.73
C LEU A 95 -12.74 6.09 1.37
N ILE A 96 -11.58 6.23 0.72
CA ILE A 96 -11.11 7.52 0.20
C ILE A 96 -12.11 8.08 -0.81
N ASN A 97 -12.55 7.26 -1.78
CA ASN A 97 -13.52 7.68 -2.78
C ASN A 97 -14.84 8.10 -2.14
N GLN A 98 -15.36 7.31 -1.20
CA GLN A 98 -16.57 7.65 -0.47
C GLN A 98 -16.47 9.00 0.26
N ALA A 99 -15.29 9.32 0.82
CA ALA A 99 -15.05 10.60 1.46
C ALA A 99 -14.98 11.75 0.44
N LEU A 100 -14.32 11.53 -0.70
CA LEU A 100 -14.19 12.53 -1.78
C LEU A 100 -15.52 12.83 -2.46
N ASP A 101 -16.39 11.82 -2.63
CA ASP A 101 -17.70 11.99 -3.27
C ASP A 101 -18.58 12.98 -2.51
N ARG A 102 -18.41 13.10 -1.19
CA ARG A 102 -19.14 14.07 -0.35
C ARG A 102 -18.73 15.52 -0.59
N VAL A 103 -17.56 15.73 -1.18
CA VAL A 103 -16.98 17.06 -1.44
C VAL A 103 -16.74 17.33 -2.93
N SER A 104 -17.20 16.42 -3.81
CA SER A 104 -17.05 16.57 -5.25
C SER A 104 -17.71 17.86 -5.74
N GLY A 105 -17.04 18.56 -6.66
CA GLY A 105 -17.48 19.86 -7.18
C GLY A 105 -17.27 21.08 -6.27
N GLN A 106 -16.87 20.89 -5.01
CA GLN A 106 -16.75 21.99 -4.03
C GLN A 106 -15.43 22.78 -4.11
N LYS A 107 -14.56 22.50 -5.11
CA LYS A 107 -13.25 23.17 -5.31
C LYS A 107 -12.38 23.23 -4.05
N GLN A 108 -12.33 22.12 -3.30
CA GLN A 108 -11.56 22.02 -2.05
C GLN A 108 -10.16 21.46 -2.29
N VAL A 109 -9.23 21.83 -1.40
CA VAL A 109 -7.92 21.18 -1.28
C VAL A 109 -8.02 20.13 -0.17
N ILE A 110 -7.79 18.87 -0.53
CA ILE A 110 -7.87 17.73 0.39
C ILE A 110 -6.48 17.16 0.60
N VAL A 111 -6.10 16.96 1.86
CA VAL A 111 -4.87 16.27 2.25
C VAL A 111 -5.23 14.85 2.68
N ILE A 112 -4.60 13.87 2.04
CA ILE A 112 -4.73 12.44 2.36
C ILE A 112 -3.43 11.99 3.01
N ILE A 113 -3.52 11.45 4.23
CA ILE A 113 -2.37 10.99 5.01
C ILE A 113 -2.46 9.47 5.16
N PHE A 114 -1.44 8.75 4.67
CA PHE A 114 -1.33 7.28 4.74
C PHE A 114 0.12 6.85 4.92
N GLY A 115 0.32 5.60 5.35
CA GLY A 115 1.62 4.95 5.25
C GLY A 115 2.11 4.91 3.80
N SER A 116 3.39 5.19 3.60
CA SER A 116 4.02 5.34 2.28
C SER A 116 3.84 4.12 1.36
N TRP A 117 3.69 2.91 1.93
CA TRP A 117 3.45 1.67 1.19
C TRP A 117 2.12 1.60 0.43
N HIS A 118 1.20 2.51 0.72
CA HIS A 118 -0.10 2.62 0.04
C HIS A 118 -0.11 3.69 -1.05
N LYS A 119 0.91 4.54 -1.11
CA LYS A 119 0.95 5.74 -1.97
C LYS A 119 0.71 5.40 -3.44
N CYS A 120 1.43 4.41 -3.98
CA CYS A 120 1.31 4.01 -5.38
C CYS A 120 -0.13 3.60 -5.74
N LYS A 121 -0.81 2.84 -4.88
CA LYS A 121 -2.19 2.39 -5.10
C LYS A 121 -3.20 3.53 -5.00
N ILE A 122 -3.03 4.42 -4.03
CA ILE A 122 -3.88 5.60 -3.88
C ILE A 122 -3.73 6.52 -5.10
N ILE A 123 -2.49 6.83 -5.52
CA ILE A 123 -2.23 7.66 -6.70
C ILE A 123 -2.85 7.03 -7.96
N ASN A 124 -2.62 5.72 -8.17
CA ASN A 124 -3.16 5.00 -9.33
C ASN A 124 -4.68 4.89 -9.32
N GLY A 125 -5.31 4.87 -8.14
CA GLY A 125 -6.76 4.88 -8.00
C GLY A 125 -7.36 6.25 -8.30
N LEU A 126 -6.81 7.29 -7.68
CA LEU A 126 -7.29 8.66 -7.83
C LEU A 126 -7.00 9.25 -9.20
N SER A 127 -5.95 8.83 -9.89
CA SER A 127 -5.67 9.27 -11.27
C SER A 127 -6.75 8.86 -12.28
N LYS A 128 -7.62 7.91 -11.92
CA LYS A 128 -8.77 7.48 -12.74
C LYS A 128 -10.01 8.36 -12.56
N ARG A 129 -10.02 9.23 -11.55
CA ARG A 129 -11.12 10.16 -11.30
C ARG A 129 -10.96 11.40 -12.18
N ASN A 130 -12.04 11.85 -12.80
CA ASN A 130 -12.07 13.06 -13.63
C ASN A 130 -12.28 14.34 -12.80
N ASP A 131 -12.76 14.21 -11.56
CA ASP A 131 -13.03 15.32 -10.63
C ASP A 131 -11.86 15.61 -9.68
N VAL A 132 -10.78 14.84 -9.76
CA VAL A 132 -9.59 14.98 -8.89
C VAL A 132 -8.37 15.41 -9.70
N ILE A 133 -7.69 16.45 -9.21
CA ILE A 133 -6.39 16.88 -9.72
C ILE A 133 -5.35 16.59 -8.64
N LEU A 134 -4.47 15.61 -8.89
CA LEU A 134 -3.38 15.29 -7.98
C LEU A 134 -2.30 16.39 -7.98
N ARG A 135 -1.83 16.76 -6.79
CA ARG A 135 -0.76 17.74 -6.58
C ARG A 135 0.47 17.06 -6.00
N ASP A 136 1.66 17.49 -6.42
CA ASP A 136 2.92 16.97 -5.89
C ASP A 136 3.21 17.61 -4.52
N SER A 137 3.26 16.78 -3.48
CA SER A 137 3.57 17.22 -2.12
C SER A 137 5.01 17.71 -1.97
N LYS A 138 5.94 17.37 -2.87
CA LYS A 138 7.32 17.91 -2.84
C LYS A 138 7.37 19.43 -2.90
N THR A 139 6.36 20.05 -3.50
CA THR A 139 6.24 21.51 -3.53
C THR A 139 5.97 22.12 -2.15
N LEU A 140 5.54 21.31 -1.18
CA LEU A 140 5.27 21.73 0.20
C LEU A 140 6.50 21.72 1.10
N PHE A 141 7.59 21.06 0.70
CA PHE A 141 8.81 20.86 1.50
C PHE A 141 10.01 21.65 0.95
N ARG A 142 9.75 22.79 0.29
CA ARG A 142 10.77 23.69 -0.26
C ARG A 142 11.18 24.76 0.74
#